data_AF-A0A7M1UT88-F1
#
_entry.id   AF-A0A7M1UT88-F1
#
_cell.length_a   1.000
_cell.length_b   1.000
_cell.length_c   1.000
_cell.angle_alpha   90.00
_cell.angle_beta   90.00
_cell.angle_gamma   90.00
#
_symmetry.space_group_name_H-M   'P 1'
#
loop_
_entity.id
_entity.type
_entity.pdbx_description
1 polymer ?
#
loop_
_entity_poly.entity_id
_entity_poly.type
_entity_poly.pdbx_seq_one_letter_code
_entity_poly.pdbx_strand_id
1 'polypeptide(L)'
;MTEVDVAVPTSILRVESTLLLKTLRIHQVARILGIFGVSRAFFYKDFETDLSAHREYVRLIRKHWEYFFTPPYLRRRLVPRSPVLKHVGILPPIRLEWFDVPRGLKPGDERVGYVFKKSGSFKVYIDSSRVFDATGECREGLTVIRIVDPEEKIAECVDRDFYKGPELRFTDSFKQLVEGNRDARIVATSRYGRVPGFDELSALASSSRVLILFGSPGRGLHDIAGAEGLRLEELGDVWNTVPGQKVKTVRTEEALIITLGLVNHALKLKRI
;
A
#
# COMPACT_ATOMS: atom_id res chain seq x y z
N MET A 1 3.51 -13.33 -12.10
CA MET A 1 4.46 -12.42 -11.40
C MET A 1 4.23 -12.62 -9.91
N THR A 2 5.29 -12.74 -9.10
CA THR A 2 5.14 -12.85 -7.64
C THR A 2 4.52 -11.58 -7.08
N GLU A 3 3.37 -11.72 -6.41
CA GLU A 3 2.77 -10.66 -5.60
C GLU A 3 3.54 -10.51 -4.29
N VAL A 4 3.87 -9.26 -3.93
CA VAL A 4 4.52 -8.96 -2.66
C VAL A 4 3.54 -8.20 -1.79
N ASP A 5 3.15 -8.82 -0.69
CA ASP A 5 2.32 -8.23 0.36
C ASP A 5 3.19 -7.88 1.57
N VAL A 6 2.76 -6.86 2.30
CA VAL A 6 3.45 -6.38 3.50
C VAL A 6 2.48 -6.30 4.66
N ALA A 7 2.93 -6.73 5.84
CA ALA A 7 2.20 -6.53 7.08
C ALA A 7 3.00 -5.69 8.09
N VAL A 8 2.34 -4.69 8.65
CA VAL A 8 2.86 -3.82 9.70
C VAL A 8 1.82 -3.64 10.81
N PRO A 9 2.20 -3.47 12.08
CA PRO A 9 1.22 -3.24 13.13
C PRO A 9 0.70 -1.80 13.07
N THR A 10 -0.55 -1.57 13.47
CA THR A 10 -1.09 -0.19 13.57
C THR A 10 -0.37 0.65 14.63
N SER A 11 0.30 0.00 15.59
CA SER A 11 1.07 0.63 16.66
C SER A 11 2.28 1.42 16.18
N ILE A 12 2.65 1.35 14.90
CA ILE A 12 3.60 2.30 14.29
C ILE A 12 3.16 3.76 14.48
N LEU A 13 1.86 4.00 14.71
CA LEU A 13 1.31 5.33 15.00
C LEU A 13 1.27 5.68 16.49
N ARG A 14 1.47 4.69 17.37
CA ARG A 14 1.44 4.88 18.83
C ARG A 14 2.62 5.71 19.33
N VAL A 15 3.78 5.54 18.70
CA VAL A 15 5.00 6.28 19.06
C VAL A 15 4.97 7.76 18.62
N GLU A 16 4.01 8.14 17.79
CA GLU A 16 3.91 9.49 17.25
C GLU A 16 2.92 10.33 18.07
N SER A 17 3.41 11.42 18.67
CA SER A 17 2.66 12.22 19.64
C SER A 17 1.60 13.14 19.03
N THR A 18 1.73 13.51 17.76
CA THR A 18 0.82 14.48 17.11
C THR A 18 0.20 13.90 15.84
N LEU A 19 -0.93 14.46 15.43
CA LEU A 19 -1.56 14.12 14.14
C LEU A 19 -0.59 14.32 12.98
N LEU A 20 0.21 15.39 12.99
CA LEU A 20 1.22 15.67 11.97
C LEU A 20 2.22 14.52 11.84
N LEU A 21 2.78 14.05 12.95
CA LEU A 21 3.75 12.95 12.96
C LEU A 21 3.10 11.63 12.52
N LYS A 22 1.87 11.34 12.96
CA LYS A 22 1.10 10.18 12.47
C LYS A 22 0.84 10.27 10.96
N THR A 23 0.46 11.44 10.45
CA THR A 23 0.28 11.69 9.01
C THR A 23 1.57 11.44 8.22
N LEU A 24 2.72 11.91 8.72
CA LEU A 24 4.03 11.66 8.12
C LEU A 24 4.37 10.16 8.13
N ARG A 25 4.11 9.47 9.24
CA ARG A 25 4.35 8.03 9.39
C ARG A 25 3.55 7.21 8.38
N ILE A 26 2.25 7.48 8.25
CA ILE A 26 1.39 6.79 7.28
C ILE A 26 1.88 7.07 5.85
N HIS A 27 2.26 8.32 5.58
CA HIS A 27 2.80 8.71 4.28
C HIS A 27 4.10 8.00 3.92
N GLN A 28 5.05 7.89 4.85
CA GLN A 28 6.30 7.17 4.62
C GLN A 28 6.04 5.72 4.25
N VAL A 29 5.18 5.03 5.01
CA VAL A 29 4.78 3.65 4.68
C VAL A 29 4.12 3.60 3.31
N ALA A 30 3.06 4.39 3.07
CA ALA A 30 2.35 4.40 1.79
C ALA A 30 3.29 4.68 0.60
N ARG A 31 4.23 5.61 0.75
CA ARG A 31 5.20 5.96 -0.28
C ARG A 31 6.17 4.81 -0.55
N ILE A 32 6.72 4.19 0.49
CA ILE A 32 7.64 3.05 0.35
C ILE A 32 6.93 1.88 -0.34
N LEU A 33 5.72 1.53 0.09
CA LEU A 33 4.93 0.46 -0.54
C LEU A 33 4.58 0.79 -2.00
N GLY A 34 4.29 2.07 -2.30
CA GLY A 34 4.09 2.57 -3.66
C GLY A 34 5.34 2.43 -4.54
N ILE A 35 6.52 2.77 -4.02
CA ILE A 35 7.80 2.67 -4.74
C ILE A 35 8.09 1.24 -5.21
N PHE A 36 7.81 0.25 -4.34
CA PHE A 36 8.13 -1.15 -4.63
C PHE A 36 6.95 -1.94 -5.23
N GLY A 37 5.84 -1.29 -5.57
CA GLY A 37 4.71 -1.96 -6.23
C GLY A 37 4.04 -3.04 -5.36
N VAL A 38 4.00 -2.83 -4.05
CA VAL A 38 3.41 -3.80 -3.09
C VAL A 38 1.92 -3.99 -3.40
N SER A 39 1.50 -5.24 -3.52
CA SER A 39 0.14 -5.62 -3.92
C SER A 39 -0.87 -5.33 -2.79
N ARG A 40 -0.61 -5.79 -1.57
CA ARG A 40 -1.47 -5.57 -0.40
C ARG A 40 -0.70 -5.08 0.81
N ALA A 41 -1.30 -4.14 1.54
CA ALA A 41 -0.80 -3.61 2.80
C ALA A 41 -1.73 -4.04 3.94
N PHE A 42 -1.27 -4.99 4.75
CA PHE A 42 -1.94 -5.44 5.97
C PHE A 42 -1.52 -4.58 7.16
N PHE A 43 -2.51 -4.06 7.87
CA PHE A 43 -2.32 -3.39 9.15
C PHE A 43 -2.98 -4.21 10.26
N TYR A 44 -2.18 -4.79 11.15
CA TYR A 44 -2.67 -5.68 12.19
C TYR A 44 -2.61 -5.04 13.58
N LYS A 45 -3.43 -5.53 14.51
CA LYS A 45 -3.32 -5.18 15.93
C LYS A 45 -2.26 -6.06 16.59
N ASP A 46 -1.28 -5.45 17.26
CA ASP A 46 -0.37 -6.19 18.15
C ASP A 46 -0.94 -6.30 19.57
N PHE A 47 -0.32 -7.15 20.38
CA PHE A 47 -0.78 -7.46 21.74
C PHE A 47 -0.72 -6.26 22.71
N GLU A 48 0.13 -5.25 22.44
CA GLU A 48 0.24 -4.05 23.29
C GLU A 48 -0.75 -2.95 22.88
N THR A 49 -1.51 -3.15 21.79
CA THR A 49 -2.50 -2.20 21.31
C THR A 49 -3.89 -2.70 21.65
N ASP A 50 -4.61 -1.93 22.47
CA ASP A 50 -6.01 -2.22 22.74
C ASP A 50 -6.88 -2.04 21.47
N LEU A 51 -8.06 -2.64 21.49
CA LEU A 51 -8.94 -2.65 20.32
C LEU A 51 -9.47 -1.26 19.95
N SER A 52 -9.65 -0.37 20.92
CA SER A 52 -10.14 1.00 20.66
C SER A 52 -9.08 1.83 19.94
N ALA A 53 -7.84 1.81 20.44
CA ALA A 53 -6.69 2.46 19.82
C ALA A 53 -6.42 1.90 18.42
N HIS A 54 -6.48 0.57 18.25
CA HIS A 54 -6.38 -0.05 16.93
C HIS A 54 -7.42 0.52 15.97
N ARG A 55 -8.70 0.55 16.36
CA ARG A 55 -9.79 1.10 15.53
C ARG A 55 -9.59 2.58 15.20
N GLU A 56 -9.03 3.39 16.10
CA GLU A 56 -8.66 4.78 15.81
C GLU A 56 -7.58 4.87 14.74
N TYR A 57 -6.50 4.10 14.88
CA TYR A 57 -5.42 4.04 13.90
C TYR A 57 -5.93 3.54 12.54
N VAL A 58 -6.79 2.53 12.52
CA VAL A 58 -7.44 2.03 11.30
C VAL A 58 -8.21 3.15 10.58
N ARG A 59 -9.02 3.94 11.30
CA ARG A 59 -9.74 5.08 10.71
C ARG A 59 -8.78 6.11 10.13
N LEU A 60 -7.69 6.40 10.84
CA LEU A 60 -6.68 7.36 10.41
C LEU A 60 -5.95 6.88 9.14
N ILE A 61 -5.48 5.63 9.14
CA ILE A 61 -4.79 5.00 8.00
C ILE A 61 -5.71 4.98 6.79
N ARG A 62 -6.97 4.52 6.93
CA ARG A 62 -7.94 4.47 5.82
C ARG A 62 -8.12 5.83 5.15
N LYS A 63 -8.32 6.90 5.94
CA LYS A 63 -8.51 8.25 5.40
C LYS A 63 -7.29 8.77 4.66
N HIS A 64 -6.09 8.51 5.19
CA HIS A 64 -4.84 8.90 4.54
C HIS A 64 -4.59 8.09 3.27
N TRP A 65 -4.84 6.78 3.30
CA TRP A 65 -4.68 5.89 2.15
C TRP A 65 -5.59 6.30 0.99
N GLU A 66 -6.86 6.56 1.27
CA GLU A 66 -7.85 7.09 0.31
C GLU A 66 -7.34 8.38 -0.34
N TYR A 67 -6.82 9.32 0.46
CA TYR A 67 -6.25 10.56 -0.07
C TYR A 67 -5.00 10.31 -0.94
N PHE A 68 -4.07 9.48 -0.46
CA PHE A 68 -2.77 9.27 -1.12
C PHE A 68 -2.91 8.56 -2.47
N PHE A 69 -3.76 7.54 -2.54
CA PHE A 69 -3.96 6.71 -3.72
C PHE A 69 -5.16 7.15 -4.59
N THR A 70 -5.74 8.32 -4.31
CA THR A 70 -6.60 9.02 -5.28
C THR A 70 -5.74 9.90 -6.19
N PRO A 71 -5.91 9.84 -7.53
CA PRO A 71 -5.18 10.70 -8.46
C PRO A 71 -5.29 12.19 -8.07
N PRO A 72 -4.20 12.97 -8.04
CA PRO A 72 -4.21 14.35 -7.53
C PRO A 72 -5.28 15.25 -8.15
N TYR A 73 -5.52 15.09 -9.45
CA TYR A 73 -6.52 15.86 -10.21
C TYR A 73 -7.97 15.45 -9.91
N LEU A 74 -8.21 14.32 -9.25
CA LEU A 74 -9.54 13.84 -8.81
C LEU A 74 -9.81 14.06 -7.32
N ARG A 75 -8.77 14.31 -6.50
CA ARG A 75 -8.89 14.40 -5.03
C ARG A 75 -9.95 15.38 -4.56
N ARG A 76 -10.02 16.56 -5.16
CA ARG A 76 -11.00 17.60 -4.79
C ARG A 76 -12.45 17.12 -4.96
N ARG A 77 -12.69 16.18 -5.88
CA ARG A 77 -14.01 15.63 -6.19
C ARG A 77 -14.32 14.39 -5.36
N LEU A 78 -13.35 13.49 -5.21
CA LEU A 78 -13.57 12.16 -4.64
C LEU A 78 -13.28 12.06 -3.14
N VAL A 79 -12.40 12.91 -2.60
CA VAL A 79 -11.98 12.83 -1.19
C VAL A 79 -12.62 13.97 -0.40
N PRO A 80 -13.57 13.67 0.50
CA PRO A 80 -14.19 14.69 1.34
C PRO A 80 -13.16 15.40 2.22
N ARG A 81 -13.41 16.69 2.50
CA ARG A 81 -12.61 17.43 3.49
C ARG A 81 -12.72 16.75 4.84
N SER A 82 -11.59 16.60 5.53
CA SER A 82 -11.55 15.98 6.85
C SER A 82 -10.49 16.63 7.72
N PRO A 83 -10.79 16.94 9.01
CA PRO A 83 -9.80 17.49 9.93
C PRO A 83 -8.57 16.60 10.11
N VAL A 84 -8.72 15.27 10.01
CA VAL A 84 -7.58 14.34 10.13
C VAL A 84 -6.61 14.42 8.95
N LEU A 85 -7.02 15.03 7.84
CA LEU A 85 -6.18 15.22 6.64
C LEU A 85 -5.55 16.62 6.58
N LYS A 86 -5.68 17.46 7.61
CA LYS A 86 -5.23 18.86 7.56
C LYS A 86 -3.74 19.05 7.25
N HIS A 87 -2.91 18.04 7.52
CA HIS A 87 -1.47 18.09 7.29
C HIS A 87 -1.02 17.44 5.97
N VAL A 88 -1.92 16.89 5.14
CA VAL A 88 -1.49 16.20 3.91
C VAL A 88 -0.84 17.12 2.88
N GLY A 89 -1.11 18.44 2.96
CA GLY A 89 -0.58 19.43 2.02
C GLY A 89 0.94 19.68 2.11
N ILE A 90 1.58 19.31 3.22
CA ILE A 90 3.04 19.45 3.38
C ILE A 90 3.82 18.22 2.88
N LEU A 91 3.13 17.12 2.58
CA LEU A 91 3.76 15.85 2.23
C LEU A 91 4.12 15.81 0.74
N PRO A 92 5.25 15.19 0.36
CA PRO A 92 5.58 15.03 -1.05
C PRO A 92 4.59 14.06 -1.71
N PRO A 93 4.25 14.26 -3.00
CA PRO A 93 3.22 13.48 -3.66
C PRO A 93 3.64 12.02 -3.87
N ILE A 94 2.70 11.08 -3.65
CA ILE A 94 2.80 9.70 -4.17
C ILE A 94 2.37 9.76 -5.64
N ARG A 95 3.33 10.03 -6.52
CA ARG A 95 3.13 10.10 -7.98
C ARG A 95 3.30 8.70 -8.56
N LEU A 96 2.23 7.91 -8.54
CA LEU A 96 2.20 6.67 -9.32
C LEU A 96 2.22 7.02 -10.81
N GLU A 97 2.78 6.15 -11.64
CA GLU A 97 2.95 6.35 -13.09
C GLU A 97 1.65 6.82 -13.76
N TRP A 98 0.56 6.11 -13.53
CA TRP A 98 -0.77 6.41 -14.09
C TRP A 98 -1.45 7.65 -13.50
N PHE A 99 -0.86 8.29 -12.48
CA PHE A 99 -1.37 9.54 -11.91
C PHE A 99 -0.71 10.77 -12.55
N ASP A 100 0.35 10.57 -13.34
CA ASP A 100 1.04 11.65 -14.03
C ASP A 100 0.48 11.78 -15.45
N VAL A 101 -0.43 12.74 -15.63
CA VAL A 101 -1.17 12.93 -16.89
C VAL A 101 -1.04 14.38 -17.36
N PRO A 102 -0.90 14.63 -18.68
CA PRO A 102 -0.92 15.98 -19.22
C PRO A 102 -2.20 16.73 -18.82
N ARG A 103 -2.07 18.06 -18.69
CA ARG A 103 -3.23 18.94 -18.41
C ARG A 103 -4.15 19.08 -19.61
N GLY A 104 -3.57 19.10 -20.81
CA GLY A 104 -4.32 19.12 -22.07
C GLY A 104 -5.08 17.82 -22.26
N LEU A 105 -6.20 17.90 -23.00
CA LEU A 105 -6.91 16.72 -23.50
C LEU A 105 -6.82 16.76 -25.01
N LYS A 106 -6.34 15.67 -25.60
CA LYS A 106 -6.36 15.44 -27.04
C LYS A 106 -7.10 14.14 -27.32
N PRO A 107 -7.82 14.04 -28.45
CA PRO A 107 -8.31 12.76 -28.92
C PRO A 107 -7.18 11.71 -28.93
N GLY A 108 -7.45 10.53 -28.37
CA GLY A 108 -6.49 9.45 -28.21
C GLY A 108 -5.73 9.43 -26.89
N ASP A 109 -5.76 10.51 -26.08
CA ASP A 109 -5.06 10.53 -24.78
C ASP A 109 -5.66 9.49 -23.83
N GLU A 110 -4.82 8.63 -23.27
CA GLU A 110 -5.19 7.68 -22.23
C GLU A 110 -4.83 8.24 -20.85
N ARG A 111 -5.76 8.12 -19.89
CA ARG A 111 -5.58 8.60 -18.52
C ARG A 111 -6.46 7.82 -17.54
N VAL A 112 -6.18 7.96 -16.24
CA VAL A 112 -7.10 7.41 -15.23
C VAL A 112 -8.25 8.39 -15.00
N GLY A 113 -9.49 7.90 -15.14
CA GLY A 113 -10.71 8.57 -14.74
C GLY A 113 -11.41 7.81 -13.61
N TYR A 114 -12.37 8.47 -12.94
CA TYR A 114 -13.27 7.80 -12.01
C TYR A 114 -14.64 7.64 -12.65
N VAL A 115 -14.98 6.39 -12.99
CA VAL A 115 -16.24 6.01 -13.63
C VAL A 115 -17.32 5.81 -12.57
N PHE A 116 -18.54 6.28 -12.84
CA PHE A 116 -19.70 6.15 -11.97
C PHE A 116 -20.99 6.10 -12.79
N LYS A 117 -22.04 5.47 -12.24
CA LYS A 117 -23.37 5.46 -12.87
C LYS A 117 -24.15 6.73 -12.54
N LYS A 118 -24.81 7.30 -13.54
CA LYS A 118 -25.76 8.40 -13.39
C LYS A 118 -26.91 8.21 -14.39
N SER A 119 -28.13 8.12 -13.88
CA SER A 119 -29.35 8.01 -14.72
C SER A 119 -29.30 6.88 -15.76
N GLY A 120 -28.73 5.72 -15.38
CA GLY A 120 -28.67 4.53 -16.24
C GLY A 120 -27.49 4.48 -17.21
N SER A 121 -26.71 5.55 -17.36
CA SER A 121 -25.48 5.57 -18.17
C SER A 121 -24.22 5.74 -17.31
N PHE A 122 -23.08 5.33 -17.86
CA PHE A 122 -21.79 5.57 -17.23
C PHE A 122 -21.28 6.97 -17.58
N LYS A 123 -20.78 7.64 -16.55
CA LYS A 123 -20.07 8.92 -16.64
C LYS A 123 -18.69 8.75 -16.05
N VAL A 124 -17.75 9.63 -16.43
CA VAL A 124 -16.40 9.61 -15.89
C VAL A 124 -15.94 11.00 -15.47
N TYR A 125 -15.41 11.11 -14.26
CA TYR A 125 -14.60 12.26 -13.86
C TYR A 125 -13.20 12.09 -14.43
N ILE A 126 -12.78 13.01 -15.28
CA ILE A 126 -11.40 13.05 -15.80
C ILE A 126 -10.50 14.00 -14.98
N ASP A 127 -11.12 14.89 -14.20
CA ASP A 127 -10.53 15.74 -13.18
C ASP A 127 -11.60 16.27 -12.20
N SER A 128 -11.25 17.31 -11.44
CA SER A 128 -12.10 17.86 -10.39
C SER A 128 -13.37 18.57 -10.85
N SER A 129 -13.49 18.94 -12.13
CA SER A 129 -14.60 19.75 -12.65
C SER A 129 -15.29 19.15 -13.86
N ARG A 130 -14.56 18.42 -14.72
CA ARG A 130 -15.07 17.88 -15.97
C ARG A 130 -15.68 16.48 -15.81
N VAL A 131 -16.83 16.29 -16.44
CA VAL A 131 -17.55 15.01 -16.50
C VAL A 131 -17.77 14.67 -17.97
N PHE A 132 -17.40 13.46 -18.35
CA PHE A 132 -17.52 12.92 -19.70
C PHE A 132 -18.54 11.79 -19.72
N ASP A 133 -19.18 11.58 -20.85
CA ASP A 133 -19.91 10.36 -21.18
C ASP A 133 -18.91 9.22 -21.37
N ALA A 134 -19.13 8.11 -20.67
CA ALA A 134 -18.26 6.95 -20.72
C ALA A 134 -18.91 5.84 -21.57
N THR A 135 -18.24 5.46 -22.64
CA THR A 135 -18.68 4.43 -23.59
C THR A 135 -17.87 3.15 -23.45
N GLY A 136 -18.38 2.05 -24.03
CA GLY A 136 -17.75 0.74 -23.97
C GLY A 136 -18.04 -0.04 -22.69
N GLU A 137 -17.22 -1.05 -22.41
CA GLU A 137 -17.36 -1.91 -21.24
C GLU A 137 -16.79 -1.25 -19.98
N CYS A 138 -17.60 -0.38 -19.39
CA CYS A 138 -17.22 0.37 -18.20
C CYS A 138 -17.57 -0.35 -16.88
N ARG A 139 -16.70 -0.16 -15.88
CA ARG A 139 -16.93 -0.54 -14.47
C ARG A 139 -16.71 0.69 -13.58
N GLU A 140 -17.47 0.79 -12.49
CA GLU A 140 -17.31 1.91 -11.54
C GLU A 140 -15.95 1.88 -10.83
N GLY A 141 -15.43 3.07 -10.51
CA GLY A 141 -14.14 3.25 -9.86
C GLY A 141 -13.06 3.81 -10.77
N LEU A 142 -11.79 3.68 -10.35
CA LEU A 142 -10.65 4.14 -11.13
C LEU A 142 -10.40 3.22 -12.32
N THR A 143 -10.52 3.77 -13.53
CA THR A 143 -10.46 3.06 -14.80
C THR A 143 -9.63 3.85 -15.79
N VAL A 144 -8.85 3.17 -16.64
CA VAL A 144 -8.16 3.82 -17.76
C VAL A 144 -9.20 4.19 -18.80
N ILE A 145 -9.22 5.45 -19.20
CA ILE A 145 -10.11 5.97 -20.23
C ILE A 145 -9.31 6.59 -21.34
N ARG A 146 -9.79 6.43 -22.57
CA ARG A 146 -9.28 7.13 -23.75
C ARG A 146 -10.20 8.29 -24.09
N ILE A 147 -9.65 9.48 -24.23
CA ILE A 147 -10.41 10.64 -24.68
C ILE A 147 -10.76 10.44 -26.16
N VAL A 148 -12.05 10.40 -26.48
CA VAL A 148 -12.53 10.26 -27.86
C VAL A 148 -12.75 11.65 -28.45
N ASP A 149 -13.55 12.46 -27.76
CA ASP A 149 -13.87 13.82 -28.17
C ASP A 149 -13.90 14.74 -26.92
N PRO A 150 -12.91 15.65 -26.77
CA PRO A 150 -12.89 16.61 -25.67
C PRO A 150 -14.05 17.62 -25.68
N GLU A 151 -14.53 18.01 -26.85
CA GLU A 151 -15.56 19.06 -27.02
C GLU A 151 -16.94 18.48 -26.71
N GLU A 152 -17.25 17.31 -27.27
CA GLU A 152 -18.48 16.55 -26.99
C GLU A 152 -18.41 15.79 -25.65
N LYS A 153 -17.27 15.85 -24.96
CA LYS A 153 -17.01 15.20 -23.67
C LYS A 153 -17.26 13.70 -23.70
N ILE A 154 -16.71 13.02 -24.70
CA ILE A 154 -16.82 11.57 -24.86
C ILE A 154 -15.49 10.90 -24.52
N ALA A 155 -15.55 9.87 -23.69
CA ALA A 155 -14.42 9.02 -23.36
C ALA A 155 -14.81 7.53 -23.41
N GLU A 156 -13.88 6.69 -23.82
CA GLU A 156 -14.07 5.24 -23.90
C GLU A 156 -13.34 4.56 -22.73
N CYS A 157 -13.99 3.61 -22.06
CA CYS A 157 -13.33 2.76 -21.08
C CYS A 157 -12.39 1.77 -21.78
N VAL A 158 -11.12 1.75 -21.36
CA VAL A 158 -10.11 0.84 -21.89
C VAL A 158 -9.85 -0.24 -20.85
N ASP A 159 -9.94 -1.51 -21.26
CA ASP A 159 -9.54 -2.64 -20.43
C ASP A 159 -8.00 -2.69 -20.33
N ARG A 160 -7.47 -1.92 -19.38
CA ARG A 160 -6.06 -1.90 -19.04
C ARG A 160 -5.89 -1.92 -17.54
N ASP A 161 -5.19 -2.95 -17.07
CA ASP A 161 -4.79 -3.04 -15.68
C ASP A 161 -3.62 -2.10 -15.39
N PHE A 162 -3.62 -1.53 -14.19
CA PHE A 162 -2.57 -0.64 -13.73
C PHE A 162 -2.46 -0.64 -12.21
N TYR A 163 -1.27 -0.32 -11.72
CA TYR A 163 -1.02 -0.24 -10.29
C TYR A 163 -1.70 0.99 -9.67
N LYS A 164 -2.73 0.75 -8.86
CA LYS A 164 -3.51 1.77 -8.13
C LYS A 164 -2.93 2.10 -6.76
N GLY A 165 -1.82 1.48 -6.40
CA GLY A 165 -1.30 1.43 -5.02
C GLY A 165 -1.69 0.15 -4.30
N PRO A 166 -1.14 -0.10 -3.10
CA PRO A 166 -1.40 -1.31 -2.35
C PRO A 166 -2.85 -1.35 -1.87
N GLU A 167 -3.49 -2.50 -2.03
CA GLU A 167 -4.80 -2.76 -1.45
C GLU A 167 -4.71 -2.85 0.07
N LEU A 168 -5.53 -2.05 0.75
CA LEU A 168 -5.49 -1.92 2.20
C LEU A 168 -6.32 -3.01 2.89
N ARG A 169 -5.69 -3.72 3.84
CA ARG A 169 -6.31 -4.79 4.65
C ARG A 169 -6.02 -4.57 6.13
N PHE A 170 -6.92 -5.05 6.99
CA PHE A 170 -6.81 -4.91 8.45
C PHE A 170 -7.16 -6.22 9.15
N THR A 171 -6.48 -6.51 10.25
CA THR A 171 -6.78 -7.65 11.12
C THR A 171 -6.70 -7.24 12.59
N ASP A 172 -7.57 -7.84 13.40
CA ASP A 172 -7.69 -7.52 14.83
C ASP A 172 -6.66 -8.27 15.70
N SER A 173 -5.79 -9.09 15.09
CA SER A 173 -4.63 -9.71 15.73
C SER A 173 -3.55 -10.15 14.72
N PHE A 174 -2.35 -10.47 15.20
CA PHE A 174 -1.27 -11.05 14.39
C PHE A 174 -1.59 -12.49 13.97
N LYS A 175 -2.18 -13.29 14.87
CA LYS A 175 -2.65 -14.65 14.58
C LYS A 175 -3.68 -14.68 13.46
N GLN A 176 -4.69 -13.80 13.49
CA GLN A 176 -5.67 -13.70 12.41
C GLN A 176 -5.01 -13.38 11.07
N LEU A 177 -4.01 -12.48 11.06
CA LEU A 177 -3.24 -12.16 9.86
C LEU A 177 -2.56 -13.40 9.28
N VAL A 178 -1.80 -14.16 10.08
CA VAL A 178 -1.02 -15.28 9.55
C VAL A 178 -1.90 -16.49 9.20
N GLU A 179 -2.95 -16.75 9.99
CA GLU A 179 -3.90 -17.84 9.70
C GLU A 179 -4.72 -17.56 8.44
N GLY A 180 -5.06 -16.30 8.17
CA GLY A 180 -5.77 -15.89 6.96
C GLY A 180 -4.92 -15.83 5.70
N ASN A 181 -3.60 -16.07 5.79
CA ASN A 181 -2.66 -15.94 4.67
C ASN A 181 -1.66 -17.12 4.58
N ARG A 182 -2.11 -18.34 4.96
CA ARG A 182 -1.30 -19.57 4.89
C ARG A 182 -0.93 -19.99 3.46
N ASP A 183 -1.61 -19.46 2.46
CA ASP A 183 -1.34 -19.63 1.03
C ASP A 183 -0.12 -18.85 0.54
N ALA A 184 0.31 -17.82 1.29
CA ALA A 184 1.47 -17.01 0.95
C ALA A 184 2.76 -17.59 1.54
N ARG A 185 3.88 -17.41 0.83
CA ARG A 185 5.21 -17.62 1.44
C ARG A 185 5.48 -16.53 2.46
N ILE A 186 5.54 -16.89 3.74
CA ILE A 186 5.78 -15.94 4.83
C ILE A 186 7.27 -15.67 5.00
N VAL A 187 7.63 -14.39 5.08
CA VAL A 187 8.96 -13.89 5.42
C VAL A 187 8.82 -12.93 6.60
N ALA A 188 9.22 -13.36 7.79
CA ALA A 188 9.27 -12.52 8.97
C ALA A 188 10.60 -11.76 9.06
N THR A 189 10.55 -10.49 9.46
CA THR A 189 11.76 -9.67 9.67
C THR A 189 12.10 -9.56 11.16
N SER A 190 13.33 -9.91 11.53
CA SER A 190 13.82 -9.83 12.90
C SER A 190 15.33 -9.69 12.95
N ARG A 191 15.85 -8.90 13.90
CA ARG A 191 17.30 -8.79 14.18
C ARG A 191 17.93 -10.11 14.62
N TYR A 192 17.11 -11.04 15.15
CA TYR A 192 17.54 -12.39 15.56
C TYR A 192 17.39 -13.41 14.43
N GLY A 193 16.85 -12.99 13.28
CA GLY A 193 16.78 -13.81 12.09
C GLY A 193 18.16 -14.05 11.47
N ARG A 194 18.22 -15.04 10.60
CA ARG A 194 19.41 -15.31 9.78
C ARG A 194 19.52 -14.28 8.65
N VAL A 195 20.73 -13.99 8.20
CA VAL A 195 20.93 -13.12 7.03
C VAL A 195 20.60 -13.94 5.78
N PRO A 196 19.64 -13.50 4.93
CA PRO A 196 19.30 -14.25 3.74
C PRO A 196 20.40 -14.14 2.68
N GLY A 197 20.73 -15.28 2.05
CA GLY A 197 21.59 -15.32 0.88
C GLY A 197 20.86 -14.85 -0.38
N PHE A 198 21.62 -14.59 -1.45
CA PHE A 198 21.04 -14.20 -2.75
C PHE A 198 20.06 -15.24 -3.30
N ASP A 199 20.44 -16.52 -3.27
CA ASP A 199 19.60 -17.61 -3.78
C ASP A 199 18.24 -17.70 -3.08
N GLU A 200 18.21 -17.38 -1.79
CA GLU A 200 16.99 -17.41 -0.98
C GLU A 200 16.08 -16.23 -1.29
N LEU A 201 16.65 -15.04 -1.47
CA LEU A 201 15.92 -13.87 -1.97
C LEU A 201 15.36 -14.15 -3.38
N SER A 202 16.16 -14.76 -4.26
CA SER A 202 15.73 -15.13 -5.61
C SER A 202 14.72 -16.28 -5.62
N ALA A 203 14.70 -17.15 -4.61
CA ALA A 203 13.71 -18.21 -4.47
C ALA A 203 12.29 -17.66 -4.21
N LEU A 204 12.17 -16.41 -3.73
CA LEU A 204 10.87 -15.74 -3.61
C LEU A 204 10.14 -15.62 -4.96
N ALA A 205 10.87 -15.51 -6.06
CA ALA A 205 10.29 -15.41 -7.41
C ALA A 205 9.53 -16.68 -7.84
N SER A 206 9.77 -17.81 -7.16
CA SER A 206 9.08 -19.08 -7.41
C SER A 206 7.74 -19.18 -6.69
N SER A 207 7.42 -18.23 -5.81
CA SER A 207 6.13 -18.13 -5.13
C SER A 207 5.17 -17.25 -5.93
N SER A 208 3.90 -17.63 -6.00
CA SER A 208 2.84 -16.76 -6.55
C SER A 208 2.66 -15.51 -5.68
N ARG A 209 2.82 -15.66 -4.36
CA ARG A 209 2.58 -14.64 -3.35
C ARG A 209 3.55 -14.76 -2.19
N VAL A 210 4.10 -13.64 -1.76
CA VAL A 210 5.00 -13.51 -0.59
C VAL A 210 4.40 -12.49 0.37
N LEU A 211 4.32 -12.85 1.66
CA LEU A 211 3.88 -11.94 2.72
C LEU A 211 5.06 -11.62 3.63
N ILE A 212 5.51 -10.36 3.62
CA ILE A 212 6.61 -9.90 4.45
C ILE A 212 6.05 -9.26 5.72
N LEU A 213 6.42 -9.81 6.87
CA LEU A 213 5.96 -9.36 8.18
C LEU A 213 6.99 -8.42 8.83
N PHE A 214 6.50 -7.36 9.45
CA PHE A 214 7.31 -6.41 10.22
C PHE A 214 6.75 -6.22 11.62
N GLY A 215 7.63 -6.10 12.61
CA GLY A 215 7.27 -5.83 14.00
C GLY A 215 6.93 -4.37 14.28
N SER A 216 6.59 -4.09 15.54
CA SER A 216 6.28 -2.74 16.01
C SER A 216 7.55 -1.98 16.43
N PRO A 217 7.49 -0.67 16.64
CA PRO A 217 8.64 0.09 17.15
C PRO A 217 9.15 -0.40 18.51
N GLY A 218 8.28 -0.98 19.33
CA GLY A 218 8.60 -1.44 20.69
C GLY A 218 8.83 -2.94 20.82
N ARG A 219 8.30 -3.76 19.90
CA ARG A 219 8.28 -5.22 20.00
C ARG A 219 8.63 -5.88 18.68
N GLY A 220 9.52 -6.87 18.75
CA GLY A 220 9.87 -7.71 17.61
C GLY A 220 8.75 -8.69 17.29
N LEU A 221 8.79 -9.29 16.09
CA LEU A 221 7.82 -10.31 15.70
C LEU A 221 7.83 -11.55 16.61
N HIS A 222 8.97 -11.88 17.21
CA HIS A 222 9.07 -12.95 18.21
C HIS A 222 8.17 -12.69 19.41
N ASP A 223 8.20 -11.47 19.96
CA ASP A 223 7.35 -11.08 21.09
C ASP A 223 5.87 -11.09 20.68
N ILE A 224 5.56 -10.55 19.49
CA ILE A 224 4.20 -10.44 18.96
C ILE A 224 3.59 -11.82 18.70
N ALA A 225 4.34 -12.71 18.04
CA ALA A 225 3.90 -14.08 17.78
C ALA A 225 3.73 -14.86 19.09
N GLY A 226 4.71 -14.78 19.99
CA GLY A 226 4.68 -15.47 21.27
C GLY A 226 3.51 -15.07 22.17
N ALA A 227 3.18 -13.77 22.19
CA ALA A 227 2.01 -13.27 22.93
C ALA A 227 0.67 -13.85 22.45
N GLU A 228 0.61 -14.32 21.20
CA GLU A 228 -0.56 -14.98 20.62
C GLU A 228 -0.41 -16.51 20.51
N GLY A 229 0.59 -17.09 21.18
CA GLY A 229 0.82 -18.54 21.25
C GLY A 229 1.41 -19.15 19.97
N LEU A 230 2.08 -18.35 19.15
CA LEU A 230 2.70 -18.77 17.89
C LEU A 230 4.23 -18.79 18.03
N ARG A 231 4.88 -19.72 17.32
CA ARG A 231 6.33 -19.70 17.13
C ARG A 231 6.64 -19.11 15.76
N LEU A 232 7.42 -18.04 15.72
CA LEU A 232 7.67 -17.29 14.49
C LEU A 232 8.35 -18.16 13.42
N GLU A 233 9.24 -19.06 13.84
CA GLU A 233 9.98 -20.00 13.02
C GLU A 233 9.10 -21.05 12.34
N GLU A 234 7.90 -21.31 12.87
CA GLU A 234 6.93 -22.23 12.26
C GLU A 234 6.10 -21.58 11.17
N LEU A 235 6.09 -20.24 11.11
CA LEU A 235 5.29 -19.50 10.15
C LEU A 235 5.99 -19.39 8.79
N GLY A 236 7.32 -19.37 8.78
CA GLY A 236 8.10 -19.25 7.54
C GLY A 236 9.55 -18.83 7.79
N ASP A 237 10.14 -18.19 6.78
CA ASP A 237 11.51 -17.69 6.86
C ASP A 237 11.62 -16.52 7.85
N VAL A 238 12.63 -16.53 8.74
CA VAL A 238 12.91 -15.41 9.66
C VAL A 238 14.22 -14.76 9.29
N TRP A 239 14.15 -13.57 8.68
CA TRP A 239 15.31 -12.89 8.10
C TRP A 239 15.73 -11.65 8.87
N ASN A 240 17.05 -11.48 9.01
CA ASN A 240 17.67 -10.22 9.35
C ASN A 240 18.16 -9.53 8.06
N THR A 241 17.42 -8.52 7.61
CA THR A 241 17.72 -7.74 6.40
C THR A 241 18.61 -6.53 6.67
N VAL A 242 19.01 -6.29 7.93
CA VAL A 242 19.91 -5.20 8.33
C VAL A 242 21.04 -5.75 9.22
N PRO A 243 21.86 -6.69 8.70
CA PRO A 243 22.96 -7.26 9.47
C PRO A 243 23.96 -6.18 9.89
N GLY A 244 24.47 -6.30 11.12
CA GLY A 244 25.48 -5.37 11.63
C GLY A 244 24.97 -3.95 11.90
N GLN A 245 23.65 -3.76 12.04
CA GLN A 245 23.05 -2.46 12.41
C GLN A 245 23.82 -1.79 13.56
N LYS A 246 24.14 -0.50 13.40
CA LYS A 246 24.87 0.30 14.41
C LYS A 246 23.95 1.09 15.34
N VAL A 247 22.65 1.00 15.09
CA VAL A 247 21.59 1.53 15.96
C VAL A 247 20.99 0.40 16.79
N LYS A 248 20.47 0.71 17.97
CA LYS A 248 19.82 -0.30 18.83
C LYS A 248 18.54 -0.85 18.21
N THR A 249 17.81 0.00 17.49
CA THR A 249 16.55 -0.31 16.82
C THR A 249 16.55 0.27 15.41
N VAL A 250 16.04 -0.49 14.45
CA VAL A 250 15.68 -0.01 13.11
C VAL A 250 14.18 0.19 13.14
N ARG A 251 13.71 1.40 12.81
CA ARG A 251 12.28 1.68 12.81
C ARG A 251 11.58 0.98 11.64
N THR A 252 10.27 0.77 11.74
CA THR A 252 9.51 -0.02 10.76
C THR A 252 9.59 0.53 9.33
N GLU A 253 9.51 1.84 9.12
CA GLU A 253 9.70 2.52 7.83
C GLU A 253 11.11 2.35 7.27
N GLU A 254 12.13 2.36 8.11
CA GLU A 254 13.53 2.13 7.72
C GLU A 254 13.72 0.66 7.30
N ALA A 255 13.18 -0.27 8.09
CA ALA A 255 13.21 -1.70 7.78
C ALA A 255 12.42 -2.03 6.51
N LEU A 256 11.29 -1.35 6.27
CA LEU A 256 10.47 -1.50 5.06
C LEU A 256 11.27 -1.16 3.81
N ILE A 257 11.89 0.03 3.76
CA ILE A 257 12.61 0.47 2.56
C ILE A 257 13.84 -0.41 2.27
N ILE A 258 14.57 -0.85 3.31
CA ILE A 258 15.73 -1.73 3.15
C ILE A 258 15.30 -3.12 2.67
N THR A 259 14.35 -3.74 3.37
CA THR A 259 13.87 -5.10 3.06
C THR A 259 13.26 -5.16 1.65
N LEU A 260 12.38 -4.22 1.31
CA LEU A 260 11.75 -4.19 -0.01
C LEU A 260 12.76 -3.86 -1.11
N GLY A 261 13.80 -3.06 -0.83
CA GLY A 261 14.91 -2.85 -1.74
C GLY A 261 15.63 -4.15 -2.12
N LEU A 262 15.98 -4.96 -1.12
CA LEU A 262 16.61 -6.27 -1.30
C LEU A 262 15.70 -7.24 -2.09
N VAL A 263 14.44 -7.35 -1.69
CA VAL A 263 13.46 -8.24 -2.35
C VAL A 263 13.22 -7.80 -3.79
N ASN A 264 12.96 -6.52 -4.04
CA ASN A 264 12.75 -6.00 -5.40
C ASN A 264 13.97 -6.23 -6.30
N HIS A 265 15.18 -6.05 -5.78
CA HIS A 265 16.40 -6.31 -6.54
C HIS A 265 16.49 -7.79 -6.96
N ALA A 266 16.31 -8.71 -6.01
CA ALA A 266 16.38 -10.14 -6.29
C ALA A 266 15.27 -10.64 -7.23
N LEU A 267 14.04 -10.12 -7.10
CA LEU A 267 12.92 -10.48 -7.97
C LEU A 267 13.06 -9.97 -9.40
N LYS A 268 13.84 -8.89 -9.63
CA LYS A 268 14.07 -8.32 -10.97
C LYS A 268 15.29 -8.92 -11.68
N LEU A 269 16.32 -9.36 -10.94
CA LEU A 269 17.49 -10.01 -11.56
C LEU A 269 17.16 -11.36 -12.21
N LYS A 270 16.22 -12.14 -11.64
CA LYS A 270 15.74 -13.38 -12.27
C LYS A 270 14.97 -13.18 -13.59
N ARG A 271 14.72 -11.93 -14.00
CA ARG A 271 14.01 -11.58 -15.23
C ARG A 271 14.94 -11.20 -16.38
N ILE A 272 16.24 -11.10 -16.12
CA ILE A 272 17.31 -10.91 -17.13
C ILE A 272 17.95 -12.28 -17.36
#